data_AF-A0AAV3SBM8-F1
#
_entry.id   AF-A0AAV3SBM8-F1
#
_cell.length_a   1.000
_cell.length_b   1.000
_cell.length_c   1.000
_cell.angle_alpha   90.00
_cell.angle_beta   90.00
_cell.angle_gamma   90.00
#
_symmetry.space_group_name_H-M   'P 1'
#
loop_
_entity.id
_entity.type
_entity.pdbx_description
1 polymer ?
#
loop_
_entity_poly.entity_id
_entity_poly.type
_entity_poly.pdbx_seq_one_letter_code
_entity_poly.pdbx_strand_id
1 'polypeptide(L)'
;MRIAPESLRDVLEPIPDGIEASELSNSGFVLHTLQTGLYHALTADDAETAIVNAVNEGGDTDTIGTVAGAVAGARFGSTSLPDQWLDRLSVASELQSLA
;
A
#
# COMPACT_ATOMS: atom_id res chain seq x y z
N MET A 1 -19.00 1.28 -21.19
CA MET A 1 -18.15 1.71 -20.07
C MET A 1 -18.85 1.27 -18.79
N ARG A 2 -18.33 0.27 -18.07
CA ARG A 2 -18.93 -0.14 -16.79
C ARG A 2 -18.48 0.86 -15.73
N ILE A 3 -19.45 1.45 -15.04
CA ILE A 3 -19.22 2.32 -13.89
C ILE A 3 -18.79 1.45 -12.71
N ALA A 4 -17.77 1.89 -11.96
CA ALA A 4 -17.37 1.25 -10.71
C ALA A 4 -18.55 1.21 -9.72
N PRO A 5 -18.68 0.15 -8.88
CA PRO A 5 -19.68 0.12 -7.82
C PRO A 5 -19.57 1.33 -6.88
N GLU A 6 -20.70 1.82 -6.36
CA GLU A 6 -20.73 2.97 -5.43
C GLU A 6 -19.82 2.74 -4.22
N SER A 7 -19.87 1.54 -3.62
CA SER A 7 -19.02 1.19 -2.48
C SER A 7 -17.52 1.32 -2.74
N LEU A 8 -17.08 1.14 -4.00
CA LEU A 8 -15.67 1.34 -4.36
C LEU A 8 -15.34 2.83 -4.47
N ARG A 9 -16.28 3.64 -4.97
CA ARG A 9 -16.10 5.09 -5.07
C ARG A 9 -16.08 5.75 -3.71
N ASP A 10 -17.02 5.40 -2.83
CA ASP A 10 -17.10 5.94 -1.47
C ASP A 10 -15.79 5.74 -0.68
N VAL A 11 -15.10 4.63 -0.97
CA VAL A 11 -13.82 4.28 -0.35
C VAL A 11 -12.64 5.03 -0.95
N LEU A 12 -12.64 5.26 -2.28
CA LEU A 12 -11.50 5.81 -2.99
C LEU A 12 -11.54 7.34 -3.18
N GLU A 13 -12.73 7.93 -3.30
CA GLU A 13 -12.90 9.38 -3.51
C GLU A 13 -12.27 10.24 -2.40
N PRO A 14 -12.29 9.83 -1.11
CA PRO A 14 -11.61 10.59 -0.06
C PRO A 14 -10.08 10.54 -0.14
N ILE A 15 -9.46 9.62 -0.90
CA ILE A 15 -8.01 9.49 -0.92
C ILE A 15 -7.39 10.47 -1.94
N PRO A 16 -6.29 11.18 -1.60
CA PRO A 16 -5.59 11.18 -0.31
C PRO A 16 -6.05 12.26 0.69
N ASP A 17 -6.73 13.31 0.23
CA ASP A 17 -6.86 14.56 0.99
C ASP A 17 -8.14 14.67 1.86
N GLY A 18 -9.02 13.68 1.81
CA GLY A 18 -10.34 13.68 2.41
C GLY A 18 -10.56 12.64 3.51
N ILE A 19 -9.49 11.96 3.95
CA ILE A 19 -9.53 10.97 5.04
C ILE A 19 -8.25 11.06 5.87
N GLU A 20 -8.36 10.96 7.18
CA GLU A 20 -7.20 10.89 8.08
C GLU A 20 -6.83 9.44 8.41
N ALA A 21 -5.56 9.19 8.74
CA ALA A 21 -5.08 7.84 9.07
C ALA A 21 -5.92 7.16 10.19
N SER A 22 -6.41 7.93 11.18
CA SER A 22 -7.23 7.40 12.27
C SER A 22 -8.62 6.89 11.85
N GLU A 23 -9.06 7.21 10.63
CA GLU A 23 -10.36 6.80 10.08
C GLU A 23 -10.24 5.52 9.25
N LEU A 24 -9.02 5.04 9.02
CA LEU A 24 -8.76 3.85 8.23
C LEU A 24 -9.18 2.58 8.98
N SER A 25 -9.66 1.61 8.21
CA SER A 25 -9.96 0.27 8.69
C SER A 25 -8.86 -0.70 8.27
N ASN A 26 -8.50 -1.63 9.16
CA ASN A 26 -7.36 -2.52 8.97
C ASN A 26 -7.73 -4.01 8.95
N SER A 27 -8.99 -4.36 8.68
CA SER A 27 -9.41 -5.76 8.59
C SER A 27 -9.15 -6.34 7.18
N GLY A 28 -9.20 -7.67 7.05
CA GLY A 28 -9.05 -8.35 5.75
C GLY A 28 -10.25 -8.26 4.80
N PHE A 29 -11.12 -7.26 4.99
CA PHE A 29 -12.12 -6.94 3.99
C PHE A 29 -11.48 -6.12 2.87
N VAL A 30 -11.66 -6.56 1.62
CA VAL A 30 -10.95 -6.01 0.44
C VAL A 30 -11.00 -4.49 0.33
N LEU A 31 -12.12 -3.84 0.69
CA LEU A 31 -12.24 -2.39 0.62
C LEU A 31 -11.41 -1.70 1.70
N HIS A 32 -11.30 -2.27 2.90
CA HIS A 32 -10.45 -1.74 3.97
C HIS A 32 -8.98 -1.83 3.56
N THR A 33 -8.53 -3.00 3.12
CA THR A 33 -7.16 -3.22 2.64
C THR A 33 -6.80 -2.26 1.51
N LEU A 34 -7.71 -2.10 0.54
CA LEU A 34 -7.49 -1.21 -0.60
C LEU A 34 -7.40 0.25 -0.17
N GLN A 35 -8.30 0.73 0.68
CA GLN A 35 -8.31 2.11 1.17
C GLN A 35 -7.01 2.43 1.92
N THR A 36 -6.69 1.59 2.90
CA THR A 36 -5.56 1.79 3.82
C THR A 36 -4.23 1.67 3.08
N GLY A 37 -4.08 0.67 2.20
CA GLY A 37 -2.87 0.51 1.40
C GLY A 37 -2.64 1.68 0.43
N LEU A 38 -3.70 2.15 -0.23
CA LEU A 38 -3.60 3.30 -1.15
C LEU A 38 -3.33 4.61 -0.42
N TYR A 39 -3.99 4.84 0.72
CA TYR A 39 -3.76 6.03 1.53
C TYR A 39 -2.28 6.18 1.87
N HIS A 40 -1.67 5.15 2.47
CA HIS A 40 -0.25 5.20 2.87
C HIS A 40 0.70 5.31 1.67
N ALA A 41 0.40 4.65 0.55
CA ALA A 41 1.24 4.72 -0.65
C ALA A 41 1.17 6.08 -1.38
N LEU A 42 0.03 6.77 -1.32
CA LEU A 42 -0.19 8.04 -2.02
C LEU A 42 0.16 9.27 -1.18
N THR A 43 0.10 9.18 0.15
CA THR A 43 0.39 10.30 1.07
C THR A 43 1.85 10.37 1.51
N ALA A 44 2.58 9.25 1.47
CA ALA A 44 3.99 9.23 1.89
C ALA A 44 4.91 10.00 0.92
N ASP A 45 6.05 10.44 1.44
CA ASP A 45 7.12 11.10 0.69
C ASP A 45 8.15 10.12 0.10
N ASP A 46 8.21 8.90 0.63
CA ASP A 46 9.10 7.83 0.18
C ASP A 46 8.48 6.42 0.38
N ALA A 47 9.10 5.42 -0.24
CA ALA A 47 8.61 4.05 -0.22
C ALA A 47 8.71 3.38 1.16
N GLU A 48 9.76 3.71 1.93
CA GLU A 48 9.96 3.16 3.27
C GLU A 48 8.84 3.62 4.21
N THR A 49 8.56 4.92 4.23
CA THR A 49 7.50 5.54 5.03
C THR A 49 6.13 4.98 4.64
N ALA A 50 5.84 4.84 3.33
CA ALA A 50 4.60 4.24 2.86
C ALA A 50 4.38 2.83 3.42
N ILE A 51 5.40 1.97 3.30
CA ILE A 51 5.30 0.55 3.69
C ILE A 51 5.29 0.40 5.21
N VAL A 52 6.15 1.12 5.93
CA VAL A 52 6.22 1.07 7.40
C VAL A 52 4.92 1.54 8.04
N ASN A 53 4.35 2.67 7.57
CA ASN A 53 3.10 3.16 8.11
C ASN A 53 1.94 2.19 7.83
N ALA A 54 1.85 1.67 6.60
CA ALA A 54 0.86 0.67 6.22
C ALA A 54 0.93 -0.59 7.09
N VAL A 55 2.13 -1.08 7.39
CA VAL A 55 2.32 -2.25 8.27
C VAL A 55 1.95 -1.92 9.72
N ASN A 56 2.27 -0.72 10.20
CA ASN A 56 1.98 -0.27 11.56
C ASN A 56 0.49 -0.05 11.86
N GLU A 57 -0.38 -0.02 10.84
CA GLU A 57 -1.84 -0.02 11.03
C GLU A 57 -2.33 -1.27 11.79
N GLY A 58 -1.56 -2.36 11.77
CA GLY A 58 -1.96 -3.63 12.38
C GLY A 58 -3.09 -4.31 11.61
N GLY A 59 -3.85 -5.18 12.29
CA GLY A 59 -4.90 -5.97 11.64
C GLY A 59 -4.36 -6.91 10.56
N ASP A 60 -4.87 -6.81 9.34
CA ASP A 60 -4.43 -7.54 8.14
C ASP A 60 -3.20 -6.87 7.50
N THR A 61 -2.15 -6.73 8.31
CA THR A 61 -0.97 -5.92 8.03
C THR A 61 -0.15 -6.42 6.82
N ASP A 62 -0.09 -7.73 6.61
CA ASP A 62 0.62 -8.32 5.47
C ASP A 62 -0.08 -7.98 4.15
N THR A 63 -1.41 -8.04 4.11
CA THR A 63 -2.17 -7.68 2.90
C THR A 63 -2.15 -6.16 2.67
N ILE A 64 -2.32 -5.36 3.72
CA ILE A 64 -2.25 -3.88 3.64
C ILE A 64 -0.86 -3.43 3.18
N GLY A 65 0.20 -3.94 3.81
CA GLY A 65 1.58 -3.66 3.45
C GLY A 65 1.92 -4.11 2.03
N THR A 66 1.35 -5.22 1.55
CA THR A 66 1.51 -5.68 0.17
C THR A 66 0.91 -4.69 -0.84
N VAL A 67 -0.32 -4.23 -0.60
CA VAL A 67 -0.96 -3.22 -1.48
C VAL A 67 -0.18 -1.92 -1.47
N ALA A 68 0.20 -1.43 -0.28
CA ALA A 68 1.00 -0.21 -0.13
C ALA A 68 2.36 -0.34 -0.85
N GLY A 69 3.06 -1.46 -0.65
CA GLY A 69 4.36 -1.72 -1.25
C GLY A 69 4.34 -1.86 -2.77
N ALA A 70 3.31 -2.48 -3.34
CA ALA A 70 3.14 -2.54 -4.79
C ALA A 70 2.99 -1.15 -5.42
N VAL A 71 2.16 -0.29 -4.80
CA VAL A 71 1.90 1.07 -5.29
C VAL A 71 3.09 1.99 -5.03
N ALA A 72 3.69 1.93 -3.85
CA ALA A 72 4.89 2.69 -3.49
C ALA A 72 6.08 2.30 -4.38
N GLY A 73 6.30 1.00 -4.63
CA GLY A 73 7.33 0.52 -5.53
C GLY A 73 7.13 1.00 -6.98
N ALA A 74 5.89 1.06 -7.46
CA ALA A 74 5.57 1.64 -8.75
C ALA A 74 5.76 3.17 -8.79
N ARG A 75 5.46 3.88 -7.69
CA ARG A 75 5.55 5.34 -7.59
C ARG A 75 6.98 5.85 -7.44
N PHE A 76 7.77 5.23 -6.55
CA PHE A 76 9.11 5.68 -6.19
C PHE A 76 10.22 4.88 -6.87
N GLY A 77 9.88 3.75 -7.50
CA GLY A 77 10.82 2.83 -8.15
C GLY A 77 11.41 1.81 -7.18
N SER A 78 11.78 0.63 -7.69
CA SER A 78 12.32 -0.47 -6.89
C SER A 78 13.64 -0.14 -6.18
N THR A 79 14.44 0.77 -6.74
CA THR A 79 15.69 1.25 -6.14
C THR A 79 15.49 2.19 -4.95
N SER A 80 14.26 2.61 -4.67
CA SER A 80 13.92 3.42 -3.48
C SER A 80 13.66 2.57 -2.23
N LEU A 81 13.53 1.25 -2.39
CA LEU A 81 13.35 0.34 -1.26
C LEU A 81 14.66 0.21 -0.47
N PRO A 82 14.61 0.17 0.87
CA PRO A 82 15.81 -0.03 1.68
C PRO A 82 16.53 -1.35 1.34
N ASP A 83 17.83 -1.27 1.05
CA ASP A 83 18.67 -2.45 0.73
C ASP A 83 18.57 -3.53 1.81
N GLN A 84 18.51 -3.10 3.08
CA GLN A 84 18.36 -4.01 4.23
C GLN A 84 17.09 -4.87 4.19
N TRP A 85 16.04 -4.45 3.47
CA TRP A 85 14.83 -5.26 3.27
C TRP A 85 15.03 -6.25 2.12
N LEU A 86 15.63 -5.79 1.02
CA LEU A 86 15.92 -6.63 -0.15
C LEU A 86 16.91 -7.75 0.20
N ASP A 87 17.93 -7.45 1.00
CA ASP A 87 18.93 -8.42 1.49
C ASP A 87 18.31 -9.53 2.37
N ARG A 88 17.13 -9.30 2.94
CA ARG A 88 16.40 -10.28 3.76
C ARG A 88 15.43 -11.14 2.96
N LEU A 89 15.12 -10.73 1.73
CA LEU A 89 14.19 -11.43 0.86
C LEU A 89 14.95 -12.48 0.04
N SER A 90 14.84 -13.75 0.44
CA SER A 90 15.56 -14.87 -0.19
C SER A 90 15.28 -15.02 -1.69
N VAL A 91 14.15 -14.52 -2.17
CA VAL A 91 13.70 -14.56 -3.57
C VAL A 91 13.84 -13.21 -4.28
N ALA A 92 14.56 -12.23 -3.73
CA ALA A 92 14.69 -10.89 -4.32
C ALA A 92 15.17 -10.92 -5.77
N SER A 93 16.25 -11.66 -6.05
CA SER A 93 16.79 -11.79 -7.41
C SER A 93 15.81 -12.46 -8.38
N GLU A 94 15.02 -13.43 -7.91
CA GLU A 94 14.01 -14.09 -8.74
C GLU A 94 12.87 -13.12 -9.08
N LEU A 95 12.33 -12.40 -8.09
CA LEU A 95 11.28 -11.40 -8.29
C LEU A 95 11.73 -10.28 -9.23
N GLN A 96 12.98 -9.81 -9.10
CA GLN A 96 13.55 -8.80 -9.99
C GLN A 96 13.67 -9.29 -11.44
N SER A 97 13.83 -10.60 -11.68
CA SER A 97 13.90 -11.16 -13.02
C SER A 97 12.53 -11.31 -13.71
N LEU A 98 11.44 -11.23 -12.93
CA LEU A 98 10.06 -11.37 -13.41
C LEU A 98 9.37 -10.02 -13.70
N ALA A 99 9.90 -8.92 -13.18
CA ALA A 99 9.38 -7.56 -13.34
C ALA A 99 9.81 -6.92 -14.66
#